data_AF-A0A2E3FA37-F1
#
_entry.id   AF-A0A2E3FA37-F1
#
_cell.length_a   1.000
_cell.length_b   1.000
_cell.length_c   1.000
_cell.angle_alpha   90.00
_cell.angle_beta   90.00
_cell.angle_gamma   90.00
#
_symmetry.space_group_name_H-M   'P 1'
#
loop_
_entity.id
_entity.type
_entity.pdbx_description
1 polymer ?
#
loop_
_entity_poly.entity_id
_entity_poly.type
_entity_poly.pdbx_seq_one_letter_code
_entity_poly.pdbx_strand_id
1 'polypeptide(L)' 'MDAQKLFELIGPRQDEPVEPFERGAPWTAHADDDELKRLGVLQGRITRRERALKELKAERTRIMNRCIRRMRRKDGKN' A
#
# COMPACT_ATOMS: atom_id res chain seq x y z
N MET A 1 19.00 -23.84 7.26
CA MET A 1 17.87 -23.53 6.35
C MET A 1 18.48 -23.13 5.02
N ASP A 2 18.22 -23.89 3.96
CA ASP A 2 18.75 -23.62 2.62
C ASP A 2 18.14 -22.36 2.01
N ALA A 3 19.00 -21.50 1.44
CA ALA A 3 18.59 -20.24 0.82
C ALA A 3 17.58 -20.43 -0.32
N GLN A 4 17.67 -21.55 -1.07
CA GLN A 4 16.72 -21.91 -2.12
C GLN A 4 15.31 -22.18 -1.57
N LYS A 5 15.21 -22.86 -0.42
CA LYS A 5 13.93 -23.18 0.21
C LYS A 5 13.23 -21.94 0.78
N LEU A 6 14.01 -20.95 1.23
CA LEU A 6 13.48 -19.63 1.65
C LEU A 6 12.97 -18.81 0.45
N PHE A 7 13.68 -18.85 -0.69
CA PHE A 7 13.28 -18.13 -1.90
C PHE A 7 11.96 -18.66 -2.47
N GLU A 8 11.77 -19.98 -2.51
CA GLU A 8 10.51 -20.60 -2.95
C GLU A 8 9.33 -20.28 -2.03
N LEU A 9 9.57 -20.18 -0.72
CA LEU A 9 8.54 -19.91 0.28
C LEU A 9 8.05 -18.45 0.27
N ILE A 10 8.97 -17.51 0.04
CA ILE A 10 8.68 -16.07 0.06
C ILE A 10 8.24 -15.58 -1.34
N GLY A 11 8.70 -16.25 -2.40
CA GLY A 11 8.56 -15.80 -3.78
C GLY A 11 9.49 -14.61 -4.09
N PRO A 12 9.79 -14.34 -5.37
CA PRO A 12 10.52 -13.14 -5.74
C PRO A 12 9.75 -11.91 -5.25
N ARG A 13 10.46 -10.95 -4.65
CA ARG A 13 9.88 -9.65 -4.31
C ARG A 13 9.33 -9.05 -5.61
N GLN A 14 8.01 -9.06 -5.77
CA GLN A 14 7.42 -8.39 -6.92
C GLN A 14 7.62 -6.89 -6.72
N ASP A 15 8.51 -6.32 -7.51
CA ASP A 15 8.58 -4.88 -7.66
C ASP A 15 7.29 -4.45 -8.34
N GLU A 16 6.36 -3.92 -7.54
CA GLU A 16 5.13 -3.39 -8.09
C GLU A 16 5.44 -2.29 -9.09
N PRO A 17 4.74 -2.26 -10.23
CA PRO A 17 4.91 -1.20 -11.20
C PRO A 17 4.61 0.13 -10.48
N VAL A 18 5.65 0.95 -10.33
CA VAL A 18 5.49 2.32 -9.84
C VAL A 18 4.81 3.08 -10.96
N GLU A 19 3.57 3.54 -10.73
CA GLU A 19 2.91 4.40 -11.69
C GLU A 19 3.80 5.63 -11.95
N PRO A 20 4.02 6.00 -13.22
CA PRO A 20 4.79 7.20 -13.56
C PRO A 20 4.17 8.42 -12.88
N PHE A 21 4.97 9.18 -12.14
CA PHE A 21 4.51 10.46 -11.61
C PHE A 21 4.25 11.42 -12.78
N GLU A 22 3.06 12.02 -12.78
CA GLU A 22 2.64 13.16 -13.63
C GLU A 22 3.28 13.26 -15.02
N ARG A 23 3.09 12.21 -15.84
CA ARG A 23 3.61 12.15 -17.21
C ARG A 23 3.15 13.40 -18.01
N GLY A 24 4.10 14.26 -18.39
CA GLY A 24 3.85 15.41 -19.26
C GLY A 24 3.49 16.70 -18.55
N ALA A 25 3.70 16.80 -17.23
CA ALA A 25 3.48 18.06 -16.52
C ALA A 25 4.53 19.12 -16.91
N PRO A 26 4.16 20.41 -17.10
CA PRO A 26 5.10 21.45 -17.54
C PRO A 26 6.31 21.63 -16.62
N TRP A 27 6.16 21.33 -15.32
CA TRP A 27 7.25 21.44 -14.36
C TRP A 27 8.37 20.43 -14.59
N THR A 28 8.11 19.29 -15.26
CA THR A 28 9.15 18.27 -15.49
C THR A 28 10.26 18.77 -16.40
N ALA A 29 10.01 19.80 -17.21
CA ALA A 29 11.02 20.46 -18.03
C ALA A 29 12.03 21.28 -17.21
N HIS A 30 11.73 21.54 -15.94
CA HIS A 30 12.57 22.30 -15.01
C HIS A 30 13.27 21.43 -13.95
N ALA A 31 12.93 20.13 -13.88
CA ALA A 31 13.53 19.21 -12.93
C ALA A 31 14.82 18.61 -13.50
N ASP A 32 15.84 18.45 -12.66
CA ASP A 32 17.05 17.72 -13.04
C ASP A 32 16.89 16.19 -12.88
N ASP A 33 17.85 15.43 -13.41
CA ASP A 33 17.81 13.96 -13.39
C ASP A 33 17.83 13.38 -11.97
N ASP A 34 18.51 14.04 -11.02
CA ASP A 34 18.60 13.60 -9.64
C ASP A 34 17.29 13.84 -8.88
N GLU A 35 16.62 14.97 -9.13
CA GLU A 35 15.29 15.30 -8.66
C GLU A 35 14.25 14.31 -9.20
N LEU A 36 14.26 14.02 -10.51
CA LEU A 36 13.36 13.05 -11.14
C LEU A 36 13.55 11.64 -10.56
N LYS A 37 14.80 11.21 -10.36
CA LYS A 37 15.11 9.95 -9.70
C LYS A 37 14.61 9.92 -8.26
N ARG A 38 14.76 11.02 -7.53
CA ARG A 38 14.27 11.14 -6.15
C ARG A 38 12.75 11.06 -6.08
N LEU A 39 12.05 11.72 -7.01
CA LEU A 39 10.59 11.69 -7.12
C LEU A 39 10.09 10.27 -7.40
N GLY A 40 10.72 9.52 -8.29
CA GLY A 40 10.39 8.11 -8.53
C GLY A 40 10.50 7.24 -7.26
N VAL A 41 11.55 7.43 -6.47
CA VAL A 41 11.73 6.75 -5.18
C VAL A 41 10.64 7.15 -4.17
N LEU A 42 10.30 8.43 -4.12
CA LEU A 42 9.23 8.94 -3.25
C LEU A 42 7.87 8.36 -3.65
N GLN A 43 7.55 8.32 -4.94
CA GLN A 43 6.31 7.75 -5.45
C GLN A 43 6.15 6.29 -5.01
N GLY A 44 7.15 5.44 -5.26
CA GLY A 44 7.10 4.06 -4.81
C GLY A 44 6.99 3.91 -3.27
N ARG A 45 7.57 4.85 -2.51
CA ARG A 45 7.44 4.89 -1.04
C ARG A 45 6.05 5.33 -0.58
N ILE A 46 5.38 6.21 -1.31
CA ILE A 46 4.01 6.67 -1.05
C ILE A 46 3.05 5.52 -1.33
N THR A 47 3.11 4.91 -2.52
CA THR A 47 2.24 3.79 -2.92
C THR A 47 2.26 2.65 -1.89
N ARG A 48 3.44 2.26 -1.42
CA ARG A 48 3.56 1.23 -0.37
C ARG A 48 2.91 1.63 0.96
N ARG A 49 3.05 2.89 1.37
CA ARG A 49 2.43 3.41 2.60
C ARG A 49 0.91 3.50 2.48
N GLU A 50 0.41 3.91 1.31
CA GLU A 50 -1.03 3.97 1.04
C GLU A 50 -1.67 2.59 1.10
N ARG A 51 -1.01 1.55 0.57
CA ARG A 51 -1.47 0.16 0.72
C ARG A 51 -1.53 -0.24 2.19
N ALA A 52 -0.46 -0.06 2.95
CA ALA A 52 -0.44 -0.38 4.37
C ALA A 52 -1.57 0.37 5.13
N LEU A 53 -1.77 1.65 4.81
CA LEU A 53 -2.86 2.44 5.39
C LEU A 53 -4.25 1.91 5.00
N LYS A 54 -4.43 1.46 3.76
CA LYS A 54 -5.68 0.83 3.29
C LYS A 54 -5.99 -0.44 4.08
N GLU A 55 -4.99 -1.28 4.32
CA GLU A 55 -5.13 -2.51 5.12
C GLU A 55 -5.53 -2.20 6.56
N LEU A 56 -4.83 -1.26 7.21
CA LEU A 56 -5.15 -0.81 8.57
C LEU A 56 -6.59 -0.24 8.67
N LYS A 57 -7.00 0.59 7.68
CA LYS A 57 -8.37 1.11 7.60
C LYS A 57 -9.40 -0.01 7.43
N ALA A 58 -9.09 -1.02 6.64
CA ALA A 58 -9.97 -2.18 6.43
C ALA A 58 -10.12 -3.00 7.71
N GLU A 59 -9.02 -3.29 8.41
CA GLU A 59 -9.05 -4.02 9.67
C GLU A 59 -9.84 -3.28 10.75
N ARG A 60 -9.58 -1.98 10.93
CA ARG A 60 -10.36 -1.13 11.86
C ARG A 60 -11.86 -1.24 11.57
N THR A 61 -12.24 -1.12 10.30
CA THR A 61 -13.64 -1.24 9.86
C THR A 61 -14.23 -2.62 10.17
N ARG A 62 -13.47 -3.71 9.96
CA ARG A 62 -13.92 -5.07 10.32
C ARG A 62 -14.19 -5.20 11.81
N ILE A 63 -13.31 -4.66 12.66
CA ILE A 63 -13.47 -4.67 14.12
C ILE A 63 -14.71 -3.88 14.51
N MET A 64 -14.87 -2.65 14.00
CA MET A 64 -16.04 -1.82 14.26
C MET A 64 -17.34 -2.55 13.88
N ASN A 65 -17.41 -3.12 12.68
CA ASN A 65 -18.57 -3.88 12.22
C ASN A 65 -18.85 -5.11 13.09
N ARG A 66 -17.82 -5.78 13.61
CA ARG A 66 -17.98 -6.89 14.56
C ARG A 66 -18.59 -6.41 15.86
N CYS A 67 -18.12 -5.30 16.42
CA CYS A 67 -18.66 -4.70 17.63
C CYS A 67 -20.12 -4.24 17.45
N ILE A 68 -20.43 -3.58 16.32
CA ILE A 68 -21.81 -3.16 15.98
C ILE A 68 -22.75 -4.36 15.91
N ARG A 69 -22.34 -5.46 15.25
CA ARG A 69 -23.15 -6.68 15.20
C ARG A 69 -23.38 -7.30 16.58
N ARG A 70 -22.37 -7.30 17.46
CA ARG A 70 -22.52 -7.77 18.85
C ARG A 70 -23.52 -6.91 19.63
N MET A 71 -23.43 -5.58 19.47
CA MET A 71 -24.36 -4.63 20.08
C MET A 71 -25.79 -4.86 19.58
N ARG A 72 -26.01 -4.93 18.25
CA ARG A 72 -27.34 -5.21 17.67
C ARG A 72 -27.96 -6.50 18.19
N ARG A 73 -27.18 -7.59 18.25
CA ARG A 73 -27.67 -8.88 18.79
C ARG A 73 -28.03 -8.80 20.27
N LYS A 74 -27.25 -8.06 21.07
CA LYS A 74 -27.56 -7.82 22.49
C LYS A 74 -28.90 -7.08 22.65
N ASP A 75 -29.20 -6.18 21.72
CA ASP A 75 -30.47 -5.43 21.67
C ASP A 75 -31.63 -6.23 21.03
N GLY A 76 -31.44 -7.53 20.75
CA GLY A 76 -32.45 -8.39 20.13
C GLY A 76 -32.69 -8.11 18.63
N LYS A 77 -31.82 -7.33 17.98
CA LYS A 77 -31.91 -6.98 16.56
C LYS A 77 -30.97 -7.87 15.74
N ASN A 78 -31.50 -8.52 14.70
CA ASN A 78 -30.72 -9.30 13.71
C ASN A 78 -30.32 -8.43 12.52
#